data_AF-Q1QCE6-F1
#
_entry.id   AF-Q1QCE6-F1
#
_cell.length_a   1.000
_cell.length_b   1.000
_cell.length_c   1.000
_cell.angle_alpha   90.00
_cell.angle_beta   90.00
_cell.angle_gamma   90.00
#
_symmetry.space_group_name_H-M   'P 1'
#
loop_
_entity.id
_entity.type
_entity.pdbx_description
1 polymer ?
#
loop_
_entity_poly.entity_id
_entity_poly.type
_entity_poly.pdbx_seq_one_letter_code
_entity_poly.pdbx_strand_id
1 'polypeptide(L)'
;MFNLPATHSKYTRYYRPQHSLARRIITQIDTCERRPQDITRAMGYPLKHTIPACDRLRHVLSSEKLGLDGSYIDAYFTPEQFLEKLVSVLDMQDETFEEDIAQIKYDLAHYAYPLPKYRLRADVDFEFTAGANWMSRGGAAQLAHAHLPENIARMTETEREVIVQKCIDEHYKNYNGNLPYGGMIKGYWLTIEQHGEVISKVEYGLPVKS
;
A
#
# COMPACT_ATOMS: atom_id res chain seq x y z
N MET A 1 27.14 9.25 -9.43
CA MET A 1 25.78 9.65 -9.04
C MET A 1 25.78 9.95 -7.56
N PHE A 2 25.63 11.21 -7.17
CA PHE A 2 25.53 11.61 -5.77
C PHE A 2 24.09 11.38 -5.31
N ASN A 3 23.88 10.38 -4.43
CA ASN A 3 22.66 10.29 -3.63
C ASN A 3 22.71 11.42 -2.60
N LEU A 4 21.99 12.51 -2.84
CA LEU A 4 21.67 13.46 -1.78
C LEU A 4 20.66 12.78 -0.85
N PRO A 5 20.87 12.80 0.48
CA PRO A 5 19.85 12.34 1.42
C PRO A 5 18.62 13.23 1.23
N ALA A 6 17.42 12.65 1.18
CA ALA A 6 16.18 13.41 1.18
C ALA A 6 16.19 14.33 2.41
N THR A 7 16.46 15.61 2.20
CA THR A 7 16.34 16.63 3.23
C THR A 7 14.86 16.70 3.59
N HIS A 8 14.48 16.02 4.68
CA HIS A 8 13.13 16.09 5.19
C HIS A 8 12.78 17.56 5.40
N SER A 9 11.75 18.03 4.69
CA SER A 9 11.27 19.40 4.83
C SER A 9 10.93 19.68 6.30
N LYS A 10 11.32 20.86 6.79
CA LYS A 10 10.98 21.31 8.15
C LYS A 10 9.47 21.46 8.37
N TYR A 11 8.69 21.56 7.29
CA TYR A 11 7.23 21.69 7.32
C TYR A 11 6.51 20.34 7.39
N THR A 12 7.08 19.31 6.75
CA THR A 12 6.42 18.02 6.56
C THR A 12 7.23 16.80 7.05
N ARG A 13 8.29 17.01 7.83
CA ARG A 13 9.18 15.96 8.36
C ARG A 13 8.48 14.74 8.98
N TYR A 14 7.36 14.96 9.65
CA TYR A 14 6.64 13.92 10.40
C TYR A 14 5.49 13.26 9.63
N TYR A 15 5.29 13.64 8.36
CA TYR A 15 4.26 13.08 7.52
C TYR A 15 4.78 11.83 6.82
N ARG A 16 3.94 10.80 6.72
CA ARG A 16 4.28 9.52 6.07
C ARG A 16 3.20 9.18 5.03
N PRO A 17 3.20 9.83 3.86
CA PRO A 17 2.11 9.68 2.91
C PRO A 17 2.02 8.27 2.34
N GLN A 18 0.82 7.69 2.48
CA GLN A 18 0.48 6.36 1.96
C GLN A 18 -0.40 6.42 0.70
N HIS A 19 -0.82 7.62 0.27
CA HIS A 19 -1.62 7.85 -0.93
C HIS A 19 -0.92 8.86 -1.87
N SER A 20 -1.13 8.74 -3.19
CA SER A 20 -0.61 9.67 -4.21
C SER A 20 -1.04 11.11 -3.94
N LEU A 21 -2.35 11.33 -3.74
CA LEU A 21 -2.92 12.63 -3.37
C LEU A 21 -2.28 13.22 -2.09
N ALA A 22 -2.03 12.39 -1.06
CA ALA A 22 -1.34 12.86 0.15
C ALA A 22 0.08 13.38 -0.17
N ARG A 23 0.81 12.70 -1.07
CA ARG A 23 2.13 13.15 -1.53
C ARG A 23 2.05 14.48 -2.24
N ARG A 24 1.08 14.67 -3.14
CA ARG A 24 0.88 15.94 -3.86
C ARG A 24 0.58 17.10 -2.90
N ILE A 25 -0.31 16.87 -1.92
CA ILE A 25 -0.63 17.87 -0.89
C ILE A 25 0.62 18.22 -0.07
N ILE A 26 1.40 17.23 0.36
CA ILE A 26 2.65 17.46 1.12
C ILE A 26 3.66 18.25 0.30
N THR A 27 3.84 17.91 -0.99
CA THR A 27 4.70 18.67 -1.89
C THR A 27 4.25 20.12 -2.00
N GLN A 28 2.94 20.38 -2.08
CA GLN A 28 2.41 21.74 -2.12
C GLN A 28 2.65 22.49 -0.80
N ILE A 29 2.47 21.84 0.35
CA ILE A 29 2.80 22.43 1.66
C ILE A 29 4.26 22.88 1.72
N ASP A 30 5.17 22.05 1.18
CA ASP A 30 6.59 22.35 1.13
C ASP A 30 6.91 23.50 0.17
N THR A 31 6.31 23.50 -1.04
CA THR A 31 6.45 24.60 -2.02
C THR A 31 5.97 25.94 -1.46
N CYS A 32 4.84 25.95 -0.76
CA CYS A 32 4.29 27.15 -0.16
C CYS A 32 4.93 27.49 1.20
N GLU A 33 5.86 26.67 1.69
CA GLU A 33 6.55 26.87 2.96
C GLU A 33 5.61 27.07 4.17
N ARG A 34 4.45 26.40 4.19
CA ARG A 34 3.43 26.64 5.22
C ARG A 34 3.59 25.69 6.40
N ARG A 35 3.55 26.25 7.62
CA ARG A 35 3.54 25.43 8.84
C ARG A 35 2.14 24.85 9.07
N PRO A 36 2.02 23.69 9.74
CA PRO A 36 0.72 23.09 10.07
C PRO A 36 -0.23 24.04 10.82
N GLN A 37 0.30 24.88 11.73
CA GLN A 37 -0.52 25.85 12.48
C GLN A 37 -1.10 26.95 11.57
N ASP A 38 -0.34 27.36 10.55
CA ASP A 38 -0.77 28.41 9.62
C ASP A 38 -1.83 27.86 8.67
N ILE A 39 -1.66 26.62 8.20
CA ILE A 39 -2.65 25.91 7.38
C ILE A 39 -3.95 25.75 8.15
N THR A 40 -3.91 25.18 9.36
CA THR A 40 -5.11 24.92 10.16
C THR A 40 -5.82 26.22 10.55
N ARG A 41 -5.08 27.31 10.83
CA ARG A 41 -5.67 28.63 11.02
C ARG A 41 -6.38 29.13 9.75
N ALA A 42 -5.75 29.02 8.59
CA ALA A 42 -6.35 29.43 7.31
C ALA A 42 -7.57 28.59 6.92
N MET A 43 -7.62 27.32 7.35
CA MET A 43 -8.80 26.47 7.20
C MET A 43 -9.99 26.96 8.06
N GLY A 44 -9.73 27.74 9.11
CA GLY A 44 -10.75 28.33 9.99
C GLY A 44 -10.82 27.73 11.39
N TYR A 45 -9.85 26.89 11.80
CA TYR A 45 -9.81 26.39 13.16
C TYR A 45 -9.53 27.52 14.18
N PRO A 46 -10.22 27.53 15.33
CA PRO A 46 -9.95 28.51 16.38
C PRO A 46 -8.59 28.23 17.04
N LEU A 47 -7.93 29.28 17.54
CA LEU A 47 -6.60 29.17 18.16
C LEU A 47 -6.51 28.09 19.24
N LYS A 48 -7.57 27.95 20.07
CA LYS A 48 -7.66 26.93 21.12
C LYS A 48 -7.70 25.47 20.61
N HIS A 49 -7.93 25.25 19.31
CA HIS A 49 -7.96 23.93 18.65
C HIS A 49 -6.78 23.69 17.69
N THR A 50 -5.75 24.56 17.71
CA THR A 50 -4.60 24.43 16.79
C THR A 50 -3.90 23.08 16.90
N ILE A 51 -3.69 22.57 18.11
CA ILE A 51 -2.98 21.30 18.34
C ILE A 51 -3.77 20.11 17.75
N PRO A 52 -5.05 19.87 18.14
CA PRO A 52 -5.86 18.82 17.54
C PRO A 52 -5.99 18.92 16.02
N ALA A 53 -6.08 20.13 15.47
CA ALA A 53 -6.16 20.34 14.03
C ALA A 53 -4.85 19.98 13.31
N CYS A 54 -3.69 20.30 13.90
CA CYS A 54 -2.40 19.91 13.36
C CYS A 54 -2.20 18.39 13.40
N ASP A 55 -2.66 17.74 14.46
CA ASP A 55 -2.62 16.28 14.58
C ASP A 55 -3.55 15.62 13.56
N ARG A 56 -4.75 16.18 13.33
CA ARG A 56 -5.65 15.75 12.26
C ARG A 56 -4.98 15.84 10.90
N LEU A 57 -4.36 16.98 10.60
CA LEU A 57 -3.65 17.19 9.33
C LEU A 57 -2.56 16.13 9.13
N ARG A 58 -1.76 15.85 10.17
CA ARG A 58 -0.74 14.79 10.13
C ARG A 58 -1.35 13.41 9.90
N HIS A 59 -2.43 13.08 10.60
CA HIS A 59 -3.12 11.81 10.47
C HIS A 59 -3.67 11.61 9.05
N VAL A 60 -4.45 12.57 8.57
CA VAL A 60 -5.05 12.56 7.23
C VAL A 60 -3.96 12.37 6.16
N LEU A 61 -2.92 13.18 6.19
CA LEU A 61 -1.84 13.12 5.18
C LEU A 61 -0.86 11.95 5.37
N SER A 62 -1.02 11.15 6.42
CA SER A 62 -0.27 9.90 6.62
C SER A 62 -1.13 8.65 6.47
N SER A 63 -2.44 8.79 6.24
CA SER A 63 -3.38 7.69 6.03
C SER A 63 -3.48 7.35 4.55
N GLU A 64 -3.63 6.07 4.22
CA GLU A 64 -3.95 5.60 2.86
C GLU A 64 -5.32 6.13 2.40
N LYS A 65 -6.24 6.37 3.34
CA LYS A 65 -7.62 6.79 3.07
C LYS A 65 -7.86 8.26 3.32
N LEU A 66 -6.82 9.03 3.59
CA LEU A 66 -6.93 10.47 3.84
C LEU A 66 -7.95 10.83 4.95
N GLY A 67 -8.18 9.90 5.89
CA GLY A 67 -9.17 10.06 6.96
C GLY A 67 -10.65 9.95 6.52
N LEU A 68 -10.93 9.61 5.26
CA LEU A 68 -12.29 9.39 4.74
C LEU A 68 -12.97 8.15 5.34
N ASP A 69 -12.20 7.28 5.96
CA ASP A 69 -12.67 6.12 6.72
C ASP A 69 -13.23 6.48 8.11
N GLY A 70 -13.24 7.76 8.49
CA GLY A 70 -13.72 8.23 9.79
C GLY A 70 -12.76 7.91 10.94
N SER A 71 -11.51 7.51 10.64
CA SER A 71 -10.49 7.16 11.65
C SER A 71 -10.06 8.34 12.54
N TYR A 72 -10.47 9.56 12.21
CA TYR A 72 -10.19 10.75 13.00
C TYR A 72 -11.44 11.59 13.18
N ILE A 73 -11.91 11.70 14.42
CA ILE A 73 -13.10 12.46 14.78
C ILE A 73 -12.74 13.94 14.92
N ASP A 74 -13.55 14.81 14.32
CA ASP A 74 -13.45 16.26 14.45
C ASP A 74 -14.84 16.89 14.54
N ALA A 75 -14.96 17.92 15.39
CA ALA A 75 -16.18 18.68 15.58
C ALA A 75 -16.38 19.80 14.54
N TYR A 76 -15.33 20.18 13.79
CA TYR A 76 -15.39 21.35 12.88
C TYR A 76 -15.68 20.98 11.43
N PHE A 77 -15.08 19.90 10.93
CA PHE A 77 -15.26 19.46 9.55
C PHE A 77 -15.50 17.96 9.50
N THR A 78 -16.41 17.53 8.64
CA THR A 78 -16.43 16.14 8.16
C THR A 78 -15.11 15.78 7.47
N PRO A 79 -14.81 14.48 7.23
CA PRO A 79 -13.64 14.07 6.46
C PRO A 79 -13.53 14.76 5.09
N GLU A 80 -14.62 14.81 4.33
CA GLU A 80 -14.67 15.44 3.02
C GLU A 80 -14.43 16.96 3.10
N GLN A 81 -15.18 17.65 3.96
CA GLN A 81 -15.04 19.10 4.13
C GLN A 81 -13.62 19.50 4.55
N PHE A 82 -12.94 18.65 5.33
CA PHE A 82 -11.55 18.91 5.72
C PHE A 82 -10.62 18.89 4.50
N LEU A 83 -10.76 17.90 3.62
CA LEU A 83 -9.92 17.77 2.43
C LEU A 83 -10.20 18.87 1.42
N GLU A 84 -11.47 19.18 1.16
CA GLU A 84 -11.89 20.31 0.31
C GLU A 84 -11.29 21.63 0.82
N LYS A 85 -11.40 21.88 2.14
CA LYS A 85 -10.89 23.10 2.74
C LYS A 85 -9.36 23.17 2.71
N LEU A 86 -8.68 22.04 2.91
CA LEU A 86 -7.23 21.94 2.85
C LEU A 86 -6.71 22.27 1.45
N VAL A 87 -7.27 21.64 0.41
CA VAL A 87 -6.92 21.89 -0.99
C VAL A 87 -7.18 23.34 -1.39
N SER A 88 -8.31 23.89 -0.97
CA SER A 88 -8.64 25.31 -1.17
C SER A 88 -7.61 26.25 -0.52
N VAL A 89 -7.20 25.99 0.72
CA VAL A 89 -6.21 26.81 1.45
C VAL A 89 -4.81 26.73 0.83
N LEU A 90 -4.48 25.60 0.19
CA LEU A 90 -3.20 25.37 -0.48
C LEU A 90 -3.22 25.82 -1.95
N ASP A 91 -4.33 26.39 -2.43
CA ASP A 91 -4.53 26.87 -3.79
C ASP A 91 -4.16 25.81 -4.84
N MET A 92 -4.58 24.56 -4.57
CA MET A 92 -4.29 23.43 -5.44
C MET A 92 -5.33 23.35 -6.55
N GLN A 93 -4.89 23.55 -7.79
CA GLN A 93 -5.66 23.24 -8.99
C GLN A 93 -5.34 21.81 -9.44
N ASP A 94 -5.83 20.83 -8.67
CA ASP A 94 -5.59 19.40 -8.94
C ASP A 94 -6.84 18.79 -9.59
N GLU A 95 -6.82 18.66 -10.91
CA GLU A 95 -7.93 18.09 -11.69
C GLU A 95 -8.29 16.65 -11.26
N THR A 96 -7.33 15.93 -10.68
CA THR A 96 -7.53 14.54 -10.24
C THR A 96 -8.02 14.41 -8.80
N PHE A 97 -8.17 15.52 -8.07
CA PHE A 97 -8.57 15.50 -6.66
C PHE A 97 -9.91 14.81 -6.45
N GLU A 98 -10.95 15.25 -7.18
CA GLU A 98 -12.29 14.69 -7.06
C GLU A 98 -12.34 13.21 -7.44
N GLU A 99 -11.56 12.81 -8.46
CA GLU A 99 -11.45 11.42 -8.89
C GLU A 99 -10.78 10.54 -7.80
N ASP A 100 -9.68 11.01 -7.20
CA ASP A 100 -9.01 10.31 -6.11
C ASP A 100 -9.93 10.14 -4.88
N ILE A 101 -10.67 11.19 -4.51
CA ILE A 101 -11.64 11.14 -3.40
C ILE A 101 -12.78 10.17 -3.73
N ALA A 102 -13.33 10.25 -4.94
CA ALA A 102 -14.38 9.34 -5.39
C ALA A 102 -13.90 7.87 -5.38
N GLN A 103 -12.67 7.60 -5.81
CA GLN A 103 -12.09 6.26 -5.78
C GLN A 103 -11.91 5.75 -4.34
N ILE A 104 -11.41 6.57 -3.42
CA ILE A 104 -11.28 6.16 -2.01
C ILE A 104 -12.64 5.83 -1.41
N LYS A 105 -13.66 6.67 -1.66
CA LYS A 105 -15.03 6.45 -1.17
C LYS A 105 -15.65 5.20 -1.78
N TYR A 106 -15.45 4.98 -3.08
CA TYR A 106 -15.85 3.74 -3.74
C TYR A 106 -15.20 2.53 -3.07
N ASP A 107 -13.88 2.58 -2.84
CA ASP A 107 -13.15 1.48 -2.23
C ASP A 107 -13.67 1.16 -0.81
N LEU A 108 -13.93 2.20 0.00
CA LEU A 108 -14.47 2.06 1.35
C LEU A 108 -15.88 1.47 1.39
N ALA A 109 -16.69 1.71 0.35
CA ALA A 109 -18.05 1.19 0.25
C ALA A 109 -18.12 -0.25 -0.28
N HIS A 110 -17.14 -0.68 -1.10
CA HIS A 110 -17.21 -1.94 -1.84
C HIS A 110 -16.24 -3.01 -1.36
N TYR A 111 -15.22 -2.67 -0.57
CA TYR A 111 -14.22 -3.63 -0.11
C TYR A 111 -14.02 -3.62 1.41
N ALA A 112 -13.70 -4.79 1.96
CA ALA A 112 -13.26 -4.90 3.34
C ALA A 112 -11.93 -4.17 3.54
N TYR A 113 -11.77 -3.49 4.69
CA TYR A 113 -10.58 -2.71 4.98
C TYR A 113 -9.90 -3.12 6.29
N PRO A 114 -8.56 -3.26 6.33
CA PRO A 114 -7.62 -3.15 5.21
C PRO A 114 -7.88 -4.23 4.16
N LEU A 115 -7.49 -3.98 2.92
CA LEU A 115 -7.64 -4.99 1.87
C LEU A 115 -6.86 -6.27 2.25
N PRO A 116 -7.41 -7.47 1.95
CA PRO A 116 -6.70 -8.72 2.18
C PRO A 116 -5.40 -8.74 1.39
N LYS A 117 -4.33 -9.24 2.03
CA LYS A 117 -3.03 -9.42 1.39
C LYS A 117 -2.94 -10.81 0.82
N TYR A 118 -2.66 -10.90 -0.47
CA TYR A 118 -2.45 -12.16 -1.17
C TYR A 118 -0.97 -12.42 -1.36
N ARG A 119 -0.53 -13.64 -1.08
CA ARG A 119 0.84 -14.09 -1.35
C ARG A 119 0.79 -15.42 -2.07
N LEU A 120 1.39 -15.49 -3.25
CA LEU A 120 1.56 -16.71 -4.00
C LEU A 120 2.98 -17.23 -3.80
N ARG A 121 3.11 -18.49 -3.38
CA ARG A 121 4.40 -19.11 -3.09
C ARG A 121 4.46 -20.53 -3.65
N ALA A 122 5.57 -20.89 -4.28
CA ALA A 122 5.88 -22.25 -4.67
C ALA A 122 6.16 -23.12 -3.43
N ASP A 123 5.58 -24.32 -3.43
CA ASP A 123 5.92 -25.38 -2.48
C ASP A 123 7.20 -26.09 -2.96
N VAL A 124 8.26 -25.99 -2.16
CA VAL A 124 9.63 -26.36 -2.55
C VAL A 124 10.36 -26.98 -1.36
N ASP A 125 10.93 -28.15 -1.59
CA ASP A 125 11.89 -28.77 -0.68
C ASP A 125 13.31 -28.41 -1.11
N PHE A 126 13.96 -27.53 -0.35
CA PHE A 126 15.34 -27.15 -0.60
C PHE A 126 16.31 -28.14 0.02
N GLU A 127 17.29 -28.60 -0.75
CA GLU A 127 18.38 -29.44 -0.29
C GLU A 127 19.61 -28.56 0.03
N PHE A 128 19.52 -27.82 1.13
CA PHE A 128 20.63 -26.97 1.58
C PHE A 128 21.82 -27.84 2.01
N THR A 129 22.92 -27.78 1.26
CA THR A 129 24.20 -28.39 1.65
C THR A 129 24.89 -27.58 2.76
N ALA A 130 25.89 -28.17 3.42
CA ALA A 130 26.58 -27.57 4.58
C ALA A 130 27.20 -26.18 4.31
N GLY A 131 27.40 -25.78 3.05
CA GLY A 131 27.90 -24.46 2.66
C GLY A 131 26.85 -23.35 2.55
N ALA A 132 25.55 -23.65 2.61
CA ALA A 132 24.49 -22.66 2.45
C ALA A 132 24.24 -21.88 3.75
N ASN A 133 24.78 -20.66 3.83
CA ASN A 133 24.57 -19.74 4.96
C ASN A 133 23.14 -19.15 4.98
N TRP A 134 22.79 -18.46 6.07
CA TRP A 134 21.43 -17.92 6.27
C TRP A 134 21.00 -16.94 5.16
N MET A 135 21.92 -16.13 4.61
CA MET A 135 21.63 -15.21 3.51
C MET A 135 21.27 -15.96 2.23
N SER A 136 22.01 -17.03 1.93
CA SER A 136 21.77 -17.91 0.79
C SER A 136 20.41 -18.59 0.89
N ARG A 137 20.05 -19.06 2.09
CA ARG A 137 18.75 -19.67 2.38
C ARG A 137 17.61 -18.66 2.23
N GLY A 138 17.80 -17.44 2.74
CA GLY A 138 16.83 -16.34 2.59
C GLY A 138 16.63 -15.94 1.14
N GLY A 139 17.71 -15.85 0.36
CA GLY A 139 17.65 -15.57 -1.07
C GLY A 139 16.88 -16.65 -1.84
N ALA A 140 17.16 -17.93 -1.58
CA ALA A 140 16.43 -19.04 -2.21
C ALA A 140 14.94 -19.05 -1.83
N ALA A 141 14.61 -18.82 -0.56
CA ALA A 141 13.23 -18.72 -0.10
C ALA A 141 12.48 -17.55 -0.77
N GLN A 142 13.16 -16.43 -1.03
CA GLN A 142 12.57 -15.29 -1.72
C GLN A 142 12.20 -15.64 -3.17
N LEU A 143 12.99 -16.47 -3.85
CA LEU A 143 12.69 -16.93 -5.21
C LEU A 143 11.49 -17.88 -5.28
N ALA A 144 11.02 -18.42 -4.14
CA ALA A 144 9.78 -19.19 -4.12
C ALA A 144 8.53 -18.30 -4.19
N HIS A 145 8.65 -16.98 -4.07
CA HIS A 145 7.52 -16.07 -4.20
C HIS A 145 7.24 -15.74 -5.66
N ALA A 146 6.05 -16.11 -6.13
CA ALA A 146 5.56 -15.66 -7.42
C ALA A 146 4.94 -14.27 -7.28
N HIS A 147 5.21 -13.42 -8.27
CA HIS A 147 4.66 -12.07 -8.31
C HIS A 147 3.14 -12.13 -8.51
N LEU A 148 2.41 -11.32 -7.75
CA LEU A 148 1.00 -11.05 -7.93
C LEU A 148 0.83 -9.55 -8.21
N PRO A 149 -0.13 -9.15 -9.06
CA PRO A 149 -0.39 -7.75 -9.30
C PRO A 149 -0.94 -7.05 -8.04
N GLU A 150 -0.62 -5.77 -7.87
CA GLU A 150 -0.96 -5.00 -6.66
C GLU A 150 -2.46 -4.90 -6.40
N ASN A 151 -3.29 -4.92 -7.46
CA ASN A 151 -4.74 -4.81 -7.38
C ASN A 151 -5.47 -6.15 -7.17
N ILE A 152 -4.76 -7.25 -6.94
CA ILE A 152 -5.36 -8.60 -6.85
C ILE A 152 -6.46 -8.72 -5.78
N ALA A 153 -6.37 -7.93 -4.72
CA ALA A 153 -7.37 -7.90 -3.65
C ALA A 153 -8.72 -7.31 -4.08
N ARG A 154 -8.74 -6.52 -5.16
CA ARG A 154 -9.92 -5.86 -5.72
C ARG A 154 -10.55 -6.66 -6.87
N MET A 155 -9.87 -7.69 -7.36
CA MET A 155 -10.39 -8.57 -8.40
C MET A 155 -11.52 -9.45 -7.86
N THR A 156 -12.45 -9.80 -8.74
CA THR A 156 -13.42 -10.87 -8.46
C THR A 156 -12.70 -12.21 -8.27
N GLU A 157 -13.39 -13.20 -7.68
CA GLU A 157 -12.82 -14.53 -7.48
C GLU A 157 -12.38 -15.18 -8.80
N THR A 158 -13.21 -15.09 -9.83
CA THR A 158 -12.92 -15.65 -11.16
C THR A 158 -11.74 -14.96 -11.85
N GLU A 159 -11.67 -13.64 -11.83
CA GLU A 159 -10.53 -12.91 -12.39
C GLU A 159 -9.24 -13.23 -11.63
N ARG A 160 -9.33 -13.33 -10.30
CA ARG A 160 -8.20 -13.67 -9.45
C ARG A 160 -7.66 -15.06 -9.76
N GLU A 161 -8.53 -16.05 -9.91
CA GLU A 161 -8.15 -17.42 -10.25
C GLU A 161 -7.37 -17.46 -11.57
N VAL A 162 -7.87 -16.79 -12.61
CA VAL A 162 -7.20 -16.70 -13.93
C VAL A 162 -5.82 -16.05 -13.81
N ILE A 163 -5.72 -14.94 -13.06
CA ILE A 163 -4.45 -14.24 -12.84
C ILE A 163 -3.46 -15.08 -12.03
N VAL A 164 -3.92 -15.75 -10.98
CA VAL A 164 -3.07 -16.63 -10.16
C VAL A 164 -2.50 -17.76 -11.00
N GLN A 165 -3.32 -18.41 -11.83
CA GLN A 165 -2.85 -19.48 -12.72
C GLN A 165 -1.80 -18.96 -13.71
N LYS A 166 -2.02 -17.78 -14.31
CA LYS A 166 -1.03 -17.14 -15.19
C LYS A 166 0.29 -16.86 -14.46
N CYS A 167 0.24 -16.32 -13.25
CA CYS A 167 1.43 -16.06 -12.44
C CYS A 167 2.18 -17.35 -12.06
N ILE A 168 1.45 -18.43 -11.78
CA ILE A 168 2.02 -19.77 -11.55
C ILE A 168 2.78 -20.25 -12.79
N ASP A 169 2.14 -20.18 -13.96
CA ASP A 169 2.72 -20.64 -15.23
C ASP A 169 3.98 -19.84 -15.58
N GLU A 170 3.94 -18.51 -15.44
CA GLU A 170 5.08 -17.63 -15.67
C GLU A 170 6.24 -17.94 -14.70
N HIS A 171 5.96 -18.06 -13.40
CA HIS A 171 6.96 -18.40 -12.41
C HIS A 171 7.60 -19.76 -12.68
N TYR A 172 6.78 -20.79 -12.92
CA TYR A 172 7.26 -22.14 -13.16
C TYR A 172 8.14 -22.19 -14.41
N LYS A 173 7.74 -21.49 -15.48
CA LYS A 173 8.51 -21.39 -16.73
C LYS A 173 9.84 -20.66 -16.53
N ASN A 174 9.86 -19.55 -15.78
CA ASN A 174 11.07 -18.78 -15.52
C ASN A 174 12.16 -19.59 -14.80
N TYR A 175 11.74 -20.51 -13.93
CA TYR A 175 12.62 -21.38 -13.18
C TYR A 175 12.74 -22.80 -13.77
N ASN A 176 12.05 -23.08 -14.87
CA ASN A 176 11.96 -24.42 -15.46
C ASN A 176 11.65 -25.51 -14.41
N GLY A 177 10.72 -25.20 -13.50
CA GLY A 177 10.32 -26.07 -12.38
C GLY A 177 11.34 -26.24 -11.24
N ASN A 178 12.48 -25.55 -11.27
CA ASN A 178 13.57 -25.74 -10.32
C ASN A 178 14.13 -24.41 -9.78
N LEU A 179 14.22 -24.31 -8.46
CA LEU A 179 14.90 -23.25 -7.75
C LEU A 179 16.33 -23.68 -7.34
N PRO A 180 17.19 -22.75 -6.91
CA PRO A 180 18.53 -23.07 -6.41
C PRO A 180 18.52 -24.10 -5.27
N TYR A 181 19.68 -24.70 -4.99
CA TYR A 181 19.85 -25.71 -3.93
C TYR A 181 18.97 -26.96 -4.13
N GLY A 182 18.86 -27.42 -5.37
CA GLY A 182 18.06 -28.61 -5.71
C GLY A 182 16.56 -28.45 -5.45
N GLY A 183 16.09 -27.20 -5.27
CA GLY A 183 14.70 -26.92 -4.90
C GLY A 183 13.74 -27.26 -6.03
N MET A 184 13.12 -28.43 -5.98
CA MET A 184 12.11 -28.82 -6.96
C MET A 184 10.74 -28.26 -6.58
N ILE A 185 10.07 -27.58 -7.52
CA ILE A 185 8.72 -27.05 -7.31
C ILE A 185 7.71 -28.19 -7.39
N LYS A 186 6.90 -28.37 -6.34
CA LYS A 186 5.88 -29.43 -6.23
C LYS A 186 4.46 -28.93 -6.48
N GLY A 187 4.24 -27.64 -6.31
CA GLY A 187 2.95 -26.98 -6.39
C GLY A 187 3.06 -25.54 -5.92
N TYR A 188 1.93 -24.92 -5.67
CA TYR A 188 1.86 -23.54 -5.21
C TYR A 188 0.76 -23.37 -4.16
N TRP A 189 0.95 -22.41 -3.27
CA TRP A 189 -0.06 -21.99 -2.31
C TRP A 189 -0.32 -20.51 -2.43
N LEU A 190 -1.60 -20.16 -2.47
CA LEU A 190 -2.08 -18.80 -2.31
C LEU A 190 -2.53 -18.62 -0.86
N THR A 191 -1.83 -17.77 -0.12
CA THR A 191 -2.21 -17.39 1.24
C THR A 191 -2.95 -16.05 1.22
N ILE A 192 -4.06 -15.99 1.93
CA ILE A 192 -4.85 -14.77 2.14
C ILE A 192 -4.70 -14.35 3.59
N GLU A 193 -4.19 -13.15 3.81
CA GLU A 193 -4.00 -12.55 5.13
C GLU A 193 -4.94 -11.36 5.32
N GLN A 194 -5.62 -11.31 6.46
CA GLN A 194 -6.49 -10.20 6.87
C GLN A 194 -6.16 -9.83 8.32
N HIS A 195 -5.95 -8.55 8.61
CA HIS A 195 -5.54 -8.06 9.95
C HIS A 195 -4.28 -8.75 10.54
N GLY A 196 -3.38 -9.25 9.69
CA GLY A 196 -2.17 -9.94 10.12
C GLY A 196 -2.34 -11.44 10.41
N GLU A 197 -3.57 -11.97 10.25
CA GLU A 197 -3.87 -13.38 10.41
C GLU A 197 -4.09 -14.04 9.04
N VAL A 198 -3.64 -15.28 8.90
CA VAL A 198 -3.94 -16.09 7.71
C VAL A 198 -5.37 -16.59 7.82
N ILE A 199 -6.25 -16.07 6.96
CA ILE A 199 -7.67 -16.44 6.94
C ILE A 199 -7.99 -17.56 5.95
N SER A 200 -7.11 -17.77 4.96
CA SER A 200 -7.28 -18.86 3.99
C SER A 200 -5.95 -19.24 3.34
N LYS A 201 -5.86 -20.50 2.93
CA LYS A 201 -4.79 -21.08 2.13
C LYS A 201 -5.41 -21.93 1.03
N VAL A 202 -5.12 -21.61 -0.23
CA VAL A 202 -5.60 -22.35 -1.39
C VAL A 202 -4.41 -23.01 -2.07
N GLU A 203 -4.54 -24.30 -2.39
CA GLU A 203 -3.47 -25.08 -3.01
C GLU A 203 -3.70 -25.20 -4.51
N TYR A 204 -2.62 -25.03 -5.27
CA TYR A 204 -2.58 -25.12 -6.71
C TYR A 204 -1.55 -26.17 -7.13
N GLY A 205 -1.90 -26.94 -8.15
CA GLY A 205 -0.99 -27.90 -8.77
C GLY A 205 0.08 -27.23 -9.63
N LEU A 206 0.88 -28.07 -10.30
CA LEU A 206 1.82 -27.60 -11.33
C LEU A 206 1.07 -27.23 -12.62
N PRO A 207 1.64 -26.31 -13.44
CA PRO A 207 1.12 -26.05 -14.77
C PRO A 207 0.98 -27.34 -15.60
N VAL A 208 -0.15 -27.46 -16.30
CA VAL A 208 -0.33 -28.57 -17.26
C VAL A 208 0.57 -28.30 -18.46
N LYS A 209 1.40 -29.27 -18.84
CA LYS A 209 2.22 -29.17 -20.06
C LYS A 209 1.29 -29.01 -21.26
N SER A 210 1.40 -27.87 -21.95
CA SER A 210 0.75 -27.61 -23.23
C SER A 210 1.44 -28.39 -24.34
#